data_AF-A0AAW1XH81-F1
#
_entry.id   AF-A0AAW1XH81-F1
#
_cell.length_a   1.000
_cell.length_b   1.000
_cell.length_c   1.000
_cell.angle_alpha   90.00
_cell.angle_beta   90.00
_cell.angle_gamma   90.00
#
_symmetry.space_group_name_H-M   'P 1'
#
loop_
_entity.id
_entity.type
_entity.pdbx_description
1 polymer ?
#
loop_
_entity_poly.entity_id
_entity_poly.type
_entity_poly.pdbx_seq_one_letter_code
_entity_poly.pdbx_strand_id
1 'polypeptide(L)'
;MLSGGSSRLSNPQLGFGFVFGFGWRLGTRIRRSLKPLTARRMPIIHSKSPTDIPTLSHCFSQREDKRELPSEVLSSVAGGIVALGKFDALHIGHRELAIQASKVGPPFLLSFVGMAEVLGWEPRAPIVAKCDRKRVLSTWAPYCGNMAPAEFQIEFSSVRQLTPREFVEKLLKELGVCGVVAGENYRFGYKAAGDARELVKLCEEYGMGAYIIKSVMDKKPYNISINSDLKDRGQVSSTRVRRALGVGDMKYVCQLLGRRHRVILIAKEEEGFARRRHKVSVPKSCMLNLGPKEGVYGECNVLIGEEEELVVPCSVVIDTSYIHIEMDDIGEDLDLRVLRIEFGDLQS
;
A
#
# COMPACT_ATOMS: atom_id res chain seq x y z
N MET A 1 -23.50 6.49 -62.33
CA MET A 1 -22.03 6.62 -62.32
C MET A 1 -21.59 6.90 -60.89
N LEU A 2 -20.59 6.15 -60.45
CA LEU A 2 -19.76 6.27 -59.24
C LEU A 2 -20.38 5.88 -57.88
N SER A 3 -19.91 4.70 -57.48
CA SER A 3 -19.85 4.03 -56.18
C SER A 3 -19.29 4.87 -55.02
N GLY A 4 -19.81 4.64 -53.82
CA GLY A 4 -19.14 4.96 -52.55
C GLY A 4 -19.60 4.00 -51.45
N GLY A 5 -18.73 3.06 -51.09
CA GLY A 5 -19.02 1.91 -50.23
C GLY A 5 -19.11 2.19 -48.74
N SER A 6 -19.73 1.23 -48.07
CA SER A 6 -19.88 1.08 -46.62
C SER A 6 -18.55 0.86 -45.91
N SER A 7 -18.33 1.54 -44.78
CA SER A 7 -17.52 1.01 -43.69
C SER A 7 -17.99 1.56 -42.34
N ARG A 8 -18.67 0.69 -41.58
CA ARG A 8 -18.84 0.84 -40.14
C ARG A 8 -17.46 0.63 -39.50
N LEU A 9 -16.96 1.62 -38.78
CA LEU A 9 -15.84 1.44 -37.86
C LEU A 9 -16.33 1.77 -36.45
N SER A 10 -16.81 0.72 -35.78
CA SER A 10 -16.86 0.59 -34.33
C SER A 10 -15.46 0.79 -33.77
N ASN A 11 -15.25 1.85 -33.00
CA ASN A 11 -14.00 2.06 -32.28
C ASN A 11 -14.19 1.62 -30.82
N PRO A 12 -13.59 0.50 -30.37
CA PRO A 12 -13.79 0.00 -29.02
C PRO A 12 -12.95 0.82 -28.02
N GLN A 13 -13.60 1.21 -26.92
CA GLN A 13 -12.97 1.74 -25.73
C GLN A 13 -12.00 0.70 -25.16
N LEU A 14 -10.69 0.95 -25.28
CA LEU A 14 -9.65 0.16 -24.62
C LEU A 14 -9.51 0.65 -23.17
N GLY A 15 -10.18 -0.06 -22.27
CA GLY A 15 -9.97 0.03 -20.83
C GLY A 15 -8.63 -0.63 -20.47
N PHE A 16 -7.63 0.18 -20.10
CA PHE A 16 -6.37 -0.33 -19.59
C PHE A 16 -6.40 -0.42 -18.06
N GLY A 17 -6.92 -1.55 -17.57
CA GLY A 17 -6.63 -2.03 -16.22
C GLY A 17 -5.29 -2.75 -16.21
N PHE A 18 -4.35 -2.32 -15.37
CA PHE A 18 -3.10 -3.06 -15.16
C PHE A 18 -2.91 -3.41 -13.70
N VAL A 19 -2.90 -4.72 -13.46
CA VAL A 19 -2.40 -5.42 -12.28
C VAL A 19 -1.03 -6.01 -12.65
N PHE A 20 -0.04 -5.85 -11.77
CA PHE A 20 1.25 -6.51 -11.92
C PHE A 20 1.06 -8.02 -11.82
N GLY A 21 1.24 -8.72 -12.94
CA GLY A 21 1.10 -10.18 -13.02
C GLY A 21 1.14 -10.70 -14.45
N PHE A 22 2.32 -10.69 -15.08
CA PHE A 22 2.57 -11.47 -16.29
C PHE A 22 3.83 -12.32 -16.12
N GLY A 23 3.61 -13.61 -15.89
CA GLY A 23 4.55 -14.66 -16.26
C GLY A 23 4.46 -14.91 -17.76
N TRP A 24 5.61 -15.13 -18.39
CA TRP A 24 5.72 -15.71 -19.72
C TRP A 24 6.55 -16.98 -19.60
N ARG A 25 5.96 -18.12 -19.95
CA ARG A 25 6.66 -19.38 -20.24
C ARG A 25 6.66 -19.57 -21.75
N LEU A 26 7.83 -19.60 -22.37
CA LEU A 26 8.11 -20.52 -23.47
C LEU A 26 9.43 -21.23 -23.16
N GLY A 27 9.38 -22.56 -23.16
CA GLY A 27 10.46 -23.41 -22.71
C GLY A 27 11.51 -23.68 -23.77
N THR A 28 12.65 -24.17 -23.30
CA THR A 28 13.45 -25.19 -23.98
C THR A 28 14.07 -26.09 -22.91
N ARG A 29 13.80 -27.38 -23.04
CA ARG A 29 14.34 -28.47 -22.21
C ARG A 29 15.85 -28.56 -22.43
N ILE A 30 16.63 -28.54 -21.35
CA ILE A 30 17.96 -29.17 -21.33
C ILE A 30 18.02 -30.06 -20.10
N ARG A 31 18.02 -31.38 -20.34
CA ARG A 31 18.29 -32.41 -19.33
C ARG A 31 19.76 -32.36 -18.98
N ARG A 32 20.10 -32.18 -17.70
CA ARG A 32 21.38 -32.67 -17.16
C ARG A 32 21.15 -33.43 -15.87
N SER A 33 21.57 -34.68 -15.93
CA SER A 33 21.56 -35.70 -14.88
C SER A 33 22.50 -35.32 -13.75
N LEU A 34 22.01 -35.27 -12.51
CA LEU A 34 22.83 -35.24 -11.30
C LEU A 34 22.47 -36.45 -10.43
N LYS A 35 23.50 -37.22 -10.09
CA LYS A 35 23.45 -38.45 -9.29
C LYS A 35 23.16 -38.13 -7.82
N PRO A 36 22.52 -39.05 -7.06
CA PRO A 36 22.12 -38.79 -5.68
C PRO A 36 23.34 -38.84 -4.74
N LEU A 37 23.47 -37.82 -3.89
CA LEU A 37 24.36 -37.86 -2.73
C LEU A 37 23.59 -38.41 -1.53
N THR A 38 24.22 -39.38 -0.88
CA THR A 38 23.71 -40.26 0.14
C THR A 38 23.47 -39.53 1.47
N ALA A 39 22.26 -39.72 2.02
CA ALA A 39 21.90 -39.28 3.35
C ALA A 39 22.68 -40.08 4.41
N ARG A 40 23.38 -39.39 5.30
CA ARG A 40 23.88 -39.96 6.55
C ARG A 40 22.83 -39.75 7.65
N ARG A 41 22.28 -40.87 8.13
CA ARG A 41 21.44 -40.96 9.34
C ARG A 41 22.28 -40.60 10.57
N MET A 42 21.72 -39.79 11.46
CA MET A 42 22.14 -39.65 12.85
C MET A 42 21.03 -40.21 13.75
N PRO A 43 21.36 -40.74 14.95
CA PRO A 43 20.52 -41.72 15.64
C PRO A 43 19.34 -41.10 16.40
N ILE A 44 18.29 -41.91 16.50
CA ILE A 44 17.08 -41.68 17.29
C ILE A 44 17.44 -41.85 18.77
N ILE A 45 17.20 -40.82 19.58
CA ILE A 45 17.21 -40.91 21.05
C ILE A 45 15.77 -40.66 21.52
N HIS A 46 15.20 -41.65 22.22
CA HIS A 46 13.96 -41.50 22.98
C HIS A 46 14.30 -41.12 24.42
N SER A 47 13.73 -40.03 24.94
CA SER A 47 13.39 -39.92 26.36
C SER A 47 12.46 -38.74 26.66
N LYS A 48 11.31 -39.08 27.28
CA LYS A 48 10.57 -38.44 28.41
C LYS A 48 10.55 -36.89 28.54
N SER A 49 9.33 -36.35 28.73
CA SER A 49 8.88 -35.01 29.23
C SER A 49 9.91 -34.19 30.05
N PRO A 50 9.89 -32.82 30.09
CA PRO A 50 8.77 -32.03 30.64
C PRO A 50 8.64 -30.54 30.18
N THR A 51 7.70 -29.82 30.80
CA THR A 51 7.62 -28.36 30.97
C THR A 51 8.97 -27.64 31.03
N ASP A 52 9.15 -26.61 30.21
CA ASP A 52 9.66 -25.27 30.56
C ASP A 52 9.95 -24.47 29.28
N ILE A 53 9.41 -23.26 29.21
CA ILE A 53 9.58 -22.31 28.09
C ILE A 53 10.95 -21.63 28.28
N PRO A 54 11.89 -21.66 27.32
CA PRO A 54 13.15 -20.97 27.49
C PRO A 54 13.02 -19.48 27.16
N THR A 55 13.16 -18.63 28.17
CA THR A 55 13.50 -17.22 28.03
C THR A 55 14.89 -17.08 27.40
N LEU A 56 14.96 -16.38 26.27
CA LEU A 56 16.20 -16.05 25.55
C LEU A 56 17.06 -15.07 26.37
N SER A 57 17.95 -15.61 27.21
CA SER A 57 19.04 -14.86 27.86
C SER A 57 20.41 -15.13 27.25
N HIS A 58 20.48 -15.74 26.06
CA HIS A 58 21.76 -16.04 25.39
C HIS A 58 21.99 -15.08 24.21
N CYS A 59 22.29 -13.81 24.51
CA CYS A 59 22.90 -12.90 23.53
C CYS A 59 24.04 -12.04 24.12
N PHE A 60 24.60 -12.44 25.26
CA PHE A 60 25.82 -11.82 25.80
C PHE A 60 26.80 -12.90 26.25
N SER A 61 27.67 -13.33 25.34
CA SER A 61 28.99 -13.84 25.73
C SER A 61 30.04 -13.14 24.91
N GLN A 62 30.81 -12.30 25.59
CA GLN A 62 31.88 -11.50 25.02
C GLN A 62 32.97 -12.39 24.41
N ARG A 63 33.27 -12.15 23.14
CA ARG A 63 34.64 -12.24 22.64
C ARG A 63 34.96 -10.89 22.02
N GLU A 64 35.85 -10.18 22.70
CA GLU A 64 36.47 -8.96 22.23
C GLU A 64 37.24 -9.29 20.95
N ASP A 65 36.73 -8.83 19.82
CA ASP A 65 37.53 -8.65 18.63
C ASP A 65 37.27 -7.21 18.18
N LYS A 66 38.28 -6.35 18.42
CA LYS A 66 38.26 -4.93 18.05
C LYS A 66 38.20 -4.80 16.53
N ARG A 67 36.98 -4.72 16.00
CA ARG A 67 36.72 -3.99 14.76
C ARG A 67 35.85 -2.81 15.12
N GLU A 68 36.45 -1.63 15.05
CA GLU A 68 35.73 -0.36 15.12
C GLU A 68 34.65 -0.37 14.04
N LEU A 69 33.40 -0.57 14.47
CA LEU A 69 32.23 -0.30 13.65
C LEU A 69 32.19 1.21 13.45
N PRO A 70 32.12 1.71 12.21
CA PRO A 70 31.87 3.12 12.00
C PRO A 70 30.55 3.46 12.69
N SER A 71 30.51 4.61 13.37
CA SER A 71 29.28 5.15 13.94
C SER A 71 28.33 5.57 12.81
N GLU A 72 27.74 4.58 12.14
CA GLU A 72 26.70 4.77 11.15
C GLU A 72 25.42 5.10 11.89
N VAL A 73 24.81 6.22 11.49
CA VAL A 73 23.48 6.61 11.91
C VAL A 73 22.54 5.45 11.60
N LEU A 74 22.19 4.66 12.62
CA LEU A 74 21.27 3.54 12.47
C LEU A 74 19.97 4.09 11.85
N SER A 75 19.53 3.42 10.79
CA SER A 75 18.28 3.78 10.10
C SER A 75 17.12 3.86 11.08
N SER A 76 16.16 4.74 10.82
CA SER A 76 14.96 4.92 11.67
C SER A 76 14.07 3.67 11.78
N VAL A 77 14.36 2.62 11.00
CA VAL A 77 13.69 1.32 11.04
C VAL A 77 14.55 0.20 11.66
N ALA A 78 15.73 0.51 12.18
CA ALA A 78 16.63 -0.48 12.78
C ALA A 78 15.96 -1.20 13.96
N GLY A 79 16.14 -2.52 14.05
CA GLY A 79 15.46 -3.38 15.03
C GLY A 79 13.98 -3.67 14.69
N GLY A 80 13.43 -3.06 13.65
CA GLY A 80 12.03 -3.18 13.26
C GLY A 80 11.70 -4.39 12.39
N ILE A 81 10.39 -4.58 12.19
CA ILE A 81 9.82 -5.54 11.24
C ILE A 81 9.16 -4.75 10.10
N VAL A 82 9.65 -4.94 8.87
CA VAL A 82 9.20 -4.14 7.72
C VAL A 82 8.18 -4.89 6.87
N ALA A 83 7.01 -4.30 6.68
CA ALA A 83 6.06 -4.68 5.65
C ALA A 83 6.57 -4.15 4.29
N LEU A 84 6.72 -5.04 3.31
CA LEU A 84 7.24 -4.70 1.98
C LEU A 84 6.09 -4.42 0.99
N GLY A 85 6.11 -3.28 0.31
CA GLY A 85 5.08 -2.96 -0.68
C GLY A 85 5.12 -1.55 -1.26
N LYS A 86 4.24 -1.26 -2.23
CA LYS A 86 4.09 0.09 -2.81
C LYS A 86 3.20 1.00 -1.95
N PHE A 87 2.29 0.44 -1.17
CA PHE A 87 1.47 1.17 -0.18
C PHE A 87 0.67 2.39 -0.69
N ASP A 88 0.26 2.38 -1.97
CA ASP A 88 -0.45 3.50 -2.63
C ASP A 88 -1.80 3.82 -1.96
N ALA A 89 -2.68 2.82 -1.78
CA ALA A 89 -4.01 3.02 -1.18
C ALA A 89 -4.06 3.02 0.35
N LEU A 90 -3.02 2.47 1.01
CA LEU A 90 -3.11 2.09 2.43
C LEU A 90 -4.44 1.36 2.75
N HIS A 91 -4.78 0.33 1.98
CA HIS A 91 -6.03 -0.43 2.11
C HIS A 91 -5.95 -1.52 3.19
N ILE A 92 -7.04 -2.25 3.44
CA ILE A 92 -7.08 -3.29 4.50
C ILE A 92 -6.03 -4.39 4.33
N GLY A 93 -5.64 -4.72 3.09
CA GLY A 93 -4.51 -5.63 2.83
C GLY A 93 -3.14 -5.11 3.30
N HIS A 94 -2.90 -3.79 3.24
CA HIS A 94 -1.68 -3.19 3.76
C HIS A 94 -1.70 -3.13 5.29
N ARG A 95 -2.88 -2.85 5.88
CA ARG A 95 -3.07 -2.91 7.32
C ARG A 95 -2.77 -4.30 7.86
N GLU A 96 -3.20 -5.37 7.18
CA GLU A 96 -2.88 -6.73 7.58
C GLU A 96 -1.37 -7.01 7.60
N LEU A 97 -0.60 -6.52 6.63
CA LEU A 97 0.86 -6.63 6.67
C LEU A 97 1.45 -5.96 7.92
N ALA A 98 0.97 -4.76 8.25
CA ALA A 98 1.41 -4.02 9.43
C ALA A 98 1.03 -4.72 10.74
N ILE A 99 -0.19 -5.29 10.82
CA ILE A 99 -0.65 -6.09 11.96
C ILE A 99 0.30 -7.27 12.18
N GLN A 100 0.65 -8.00 11.11
CA GLN A 100 1.53 -9.16 11.23
C GLN A 100 2.95 -8.76 11.60
N ALA A 101 3.44 -7.61 11.13
CA ALA A 101 4.71 -7.05 11.58
C ALA A 101 4.69 -6.74 13.09
N SER A 102 3.60 -6.14 13.57
CA SER A 102 3.44 -5.73 14.97
C SER A 102 3.41 -6.89 15.97
N LYS A 103 3.03 -8.09 15.52
CA LYS A 103 3.04 -9.31 16.35
C LYS A 103 4.45 -9.79 16.68
N VAL A 104 5.44 -9.35 15.91
CA VAL A 104 6.83 -9.81 16.00
C VAL A 104 7.73 -8.71 16.57
N GLY A 105 7.48 -7.45 16.22
CA GLY A 105 8.25 -6.30 16.71
C GLY A 105 7.70 -4.97 16.19
N PRO A 106 8.43 -3.85 16.36
CA PRO A 106 7.97 -2.53 15.91
C PRO A 106 7.66 -2.53 14.40
N PRO A 107 6.42 -2.24 13.98
CA PRO A 107 6.00 -2.37 12.58
C PRO A 107 6.35 -1.14 11.77
N PHE A 108 6.97 -1.35 10.61
CA PHE A 108 7.24 -0.32 9.62
C PHE A 108 6.69 -0.69 8.25
N LEU A 109 6.34 0.29 7.42
CA LEU A 109 6.06 0.10 6.01
C LEU A 109 7.28 0.55 5.21
N LEU A 110 7.89 -0.34 4.44
CA LEU A 110 8.96 0.02 3.51
C LEU A 110 8.38 0.21 2.12
N SER A 111 8.31 1.46 1.69
CA SER A 111 7.70 1.90 0.44
C SER A 111 8.74 2.40 -0.57
N PHE A 112 8.39 2.36 -1.86
CA PHE A 112 9.27 2.72 -2.96
C PHE A 112 8.74 3.96 -3.69
N VAL A 113 9.51 5.04 -3.70
CA VAL A 113 9.19 6.30 -4.39
C VAL A 113 9.93 6.40 -5.73
N GLY A 114 9.52 7.31 -6.62
CA GLY A 114 10.14 7.50 -7.94
C GLY A 114 9.90 6.36 -8.96
N MET A 115 9.17 5.29 -8.60
CA MET A 115 8.98 4.12 -9.47
C MET A 115 8.34 4.46 -10.82
N ALA A 116 7.34 5.35 -10.85
CA ALA A 116 6.65 5.72 -12.09
C ALA A 116 7.60 6.42 -13.07
N GLU A 117 8.37 7.40 -12.59
CA GLU A 117 9.35 8.14 -13.39
C GLU A 117 10.43 7.20 -13.93
N VAL A 118 11.00 6.37 -13.04
CA VAL A 118 12.05 5.41 -13.38
C VAL A 118 11.58 4.39 -14.43
N LEU A 119 10.29 4.04 -14.45
CA LEU A 119 9.70 3.09 -15.39
C LEU A 119 9.00 3.75 -16.59
N GLY A 120 9.01 5.08 -16.69
CA GLY A 120 8.36 5.82 -17.77
C GLY A 120 6.83 5.70 -17.76
N TRP A 121 6.22 5.51 -16.59
CA TRP A 121 4.77 5.49 -16.45
C TRP A 121 4.22 6.91 -16.34
N GLU A 122 3.01 7.11 -16.88
CA GLU A 122 2.31 8.37 -16.69
C GLU A 122 2.12 8.67 -15.19
N PRO A 123 2.39 9.92 -14.75
CA PRO A 123 2.09 10.36 -13.40
C PRO A 123 0.60 10.16 -13.10
N ARG A 124 0.32 9.59 -11.92
CA ARG A 124 -1.04 9.41 -11.42
C ARG A 124 -1.14 10.02 -10.04
N ALA A 125 -2.25 10.69 -9.77
CA ALA A 125 -2.55 11.15 -8.42
C ALA A 125 -2.49 9.98 -7.43
N PRO A 126 -1.86 10.17 -6.25
CA PRO A 126 -1.85 9.14 -5.21
C PRO A 126 -3.26 8.94 -4.68
N ILE A 127 -3.56 7.77 -4.12
CA ILE A 127 -4.88 7.53 -3.50
C ILE A 127 -4.97 8.26 -2.15
N VAL A 128 -3.87 8.26 -1.38
CA VAL A 128 -3.74 8.99 -0.11
C VAL A 128 -2.76 10.13 -0.30
N ALA A 129 -3.18 11.36 0.02
CA ALA A 129 -2.31 12.53 -0.05
C ALA A 129 -1.09 12.35 0.87
N LYS A 130 0.08 12.83 0.45
CA LYS A 130 1.34 12.64 1.21
C LYS A 130 1.23 13.15 2.65
N CYS A 131 0.60 14.30 2.85
CA CYS A 131 0.36 14.89 4.17
C CYS A 131 -0.61 14.08 5.04
N ASP A 132 -1.47 13.25 4.46
CA ASP A 132 -2.49 12.47 5.18
C ASP A 132 -2.01 11.07 5.58
N ARG A 133 -0.90 10.59 5.01
CA ARG A 133 -0.42 9.21 5.21
C ARG A 133 -0.18 8.90 6.69
N LYS A 134 0.46 9.83 7.42
CA LYS A 134 0.74 9.66 8.86
C LYS A 134 -0.56 9.47 9.65
N ARG A 135 -1.58 10.29 9.41
CA ARG A 135 -2.91 10.14 10.03
C ARG A 135 -3.51 8.77 9.74
N VAL A 136 -3.50 8.33 8.47
CA VAL A 136 -4.02 7.00 8.09
C VAL A 136 -3.30 5.89 8.85
N LEU A 137 -1.96 5.95 8.95
CA LEU A 137 -1.19 4.95 9.70
C LEU A 137 -1.48 5.00 11.21
N SER A 138 -1.67 6.19 11.79
CA SER A 138 -2.08 6.34 13.18
C SER A 138 -3.42 5.63 13.48
N THR A 139 -4.36 5.60 12.52
CA THR A 139 -5.62 4.84 12.70
C THR A 139 -5.41 3.33 12.82
N TRP A 140 -4.22 2.82 12.49
CA TRP A 140 -3.89 1.39 12.59
C TRP A 140 -3.32 1.00 13.94
N ALA A 141 -2.96 1.96 14.81
CA ALA A 141 -2.38 1.70 16.12
C ALA A 141 -3.21 0.70 16.96
N PRO A 142 -4.56 0.80 17.06
CA PRO A 142 -5.36 -0.15 17.84
C PRO A 142 -5.27 -1.60 17.33
N TYR A 143 -4.97 -1.80 16.04
CA TYR A 143 -4.79 -3.12 15.45
C TYR A 143 -3.37 -3.65 15.59
N CYS A 144 -2.41 -2.77 15.91
CA CYS A 144 -0.97 -3.05 15.97
C CYS A 144 -0.45 -2.93 17.40
N GLY A 145 -1.22 -3.40 18.39
CA GLY A 145 -0.82 -3.36 19.80
C GLY A 145 -0.64 -1.94 20.37
N ASN A 146 -1.47 -1.00 19.93
CA ASN A 146 -1.38 0.44 20.24
C ASN A 146 -0.10 1.14 19.74
N MET A 147 0.62 0.53 18.79
CA MET A 147 1.76 1.13 18.13
C MET A 147 1.38 1.55 16.70
N ALA A 148 1.43 2.85 16.41
CA ALA A 148 1.21 3.34 15.05
C ALA A 148 2.39 2.92 14.16
N PRO A 149 2.16 2.21 13.03
CA PRO A 149 3.23 1.93 12.08
C PRO A 149 3.77 3.23 11.48
N ALA A 150 5.08 3.29 11.26
CA ALA A 150 5.71 4.37 10.51
C ALA A 150 6.03 3.92 9.08
N GLU A 151 6.03 4.86 8.14
CA GLU A 151 6.46 4.59 6.76
C GLU A 151 7.87 5.10 6.53
N PHE A 152 8.70 4.24 5.96
CA PHE A 152 10.02 4.56 5.46
C PHE A 152 10.01 4.45 3.92
N GLN A 153 10.55 5.46 3.26
CA GLN A 153 10.57 5.57 1.80
C GLN A 153 12.00 5.37 1.29
N ILE A 154 12.16 4.49 0.31
CA ILE A 154 13.41 4.35 -0.43
C ILE A 154 13.20 4.69 -1.89
N GLU A 155 14.18 5.37 -2.48
CA GLU A 155 14.18 5.68 -3.90
C GLU A 155 14.24 4.39 -4.71
N PHE A 156 13.26 4.15 -5.59
CA PHE A 156 13.22 2.93 -6.40
C PHE A 156 14.46 2.80 -7.28
N SER A 157 15.03 3.91 -7.74
CA SER A 157 16.28 3.94 -8.50
C SER A 157 17.45 3.30 -7.75
N SER A 158 17.52 3.46 -6.43
CA SER A 158 18.58 2.93 -5.57
C SER A 158 18.53 1.41 -5.38
N VAL A 159 17.37 0.80 -5.62
CA VAL A 159 17.15 -0.65 -5.40
C VAL A 159 16.78 -1.42 -6.66
N ARG A 160 16.45 -0.73 -7.77
CA ARG A 160 15.94 -1.33 -9.01
C ARG A 160 16.88 -2.39 -9.60
N GLN A 161 18.19 -2.18 -9.50
CA GLN A 161 19.20 -3.05 -10.12
C GLN A 161 19.71 -4.15 -9.18
N LEU A 162 19.29 -4.14 -7.90
CA LEU A 162 19.74 -5.12 -6.93
C LEU A 162 19.15 -6.49 -7.26
N THR A 163 19.97 -7.52 -7.21
CA THR A 163 19.52 -8.90 -7.16
C THR A 163 18.66 -9.16 -5.91
N PRO A 164 17.86 -10.23 -5.87
CA PRO A 164 17.14 -10.62 -4.65
C PRO A 164 18.05 -10.69 -3.41
N ARG A 165 19.25 -11.26 -3.56
CA ARG A 165 20.23 -11.35 -2.47
C ARG A 165 20.70 -9.97 -2.00
N GLU A 166 21.16 -9.12 -2.91
CA GLU A 166 21.63 -7.78 -2.57
C GLU A 166 20.54 -6.92 -1.91
N PHE A 167 19.28 -7.10 -2.34
CA PHE A 167 18.16 -6.42 -1.71
C PHE A 167 17.99 -6.84 -0.25
N VAL A 168 18.02 -8.14 0.06
CA VAL A 168 17.92 -8.64 1.46
C VAL A 168 19.14 -8.22 2.27
N GLU A 169 20.34 -8.25 1.69
CA GLU A 169 21.55 -7.73 2.35
C GLU A 169 21.43 -6.25 2.71
N LYS A 170 20.87 -5.43 1.81
CA LYS A 170 20.61 -4.01 2.08
C LYS A 170 19.64 -3.82 3.23
N LEU A 171 18.55 -4.62 3.30
CA LEU A 171 17.60 -4.56 4.41
C LEU A 171 18.28 -4.83 5.75
N LEU A 172 19.16 -5.82 5.82
CA LEU A 172 19.87 -6.17 7.04
C LEU A 172 20.95 -5.14 7.38
N LYS A 173 21.90 -4.92 6.46
CA LYS A 173 23.16 -4.21 6.74
C LYS A 173 22.96 -2.70 6.81
N GLU A 174 22.16 -2.14 5.90
CA GLU A 174 21.99 -0.68 5.82
C GLU A 174 20.77 -0.19 6.62
N LEU A 175 19.69 -0.97 6.65
CA LEU A 175 18.47 -0.59 7.37
C LEU A 175 18.37 -1.20 8.77
N GLY A 176 19.22 -2.16 9.13
CA GLY A 176 19.23 -2.78 10.45
C GLY A 176 17.94 -3.57 10.76
N VAL A 177 17.23 -4.03 9.73
CA VAL A 177 15.92 -4.68 9.89
C VAL A 177 16.07 -6.10 10.42
N CYS A 178 15.25 -6.49 11.40
CA CYS A 178 15.28 -7.84 12.00
C CYS A 178 14.34 -8.84 11.29
N GLY A 179 13.36 -8.35 10.53
CA GLY A 179 12.47 -9.22 9.77
C GLY A 179 11.59 -8.50 8.77
N VAL A 180 10.97 -9.28 7.88
CA VAL A 180 10.13 -8.80 6.79
C VAL A 180 8.75 -9.45 6.82
N VAL A 181 7.74 -8.69 6.43
CA VAL A 181 6.40 -9.20 6.13
C VAL A 181 6.05 -8.88 4.69
N ALA A 182 5.57 -9.86 3.95
CA ALA A 182 5.18 -9.69 2.55
C ALA A 182 3.93 -10.51 2.21
N GLY A 183 3.21 -10.10 1.18
CA GLY A 183 2.12 -10.92 0.62
C GLY A 183 2.65 -12.10 -0.20
N GLU A 184 1.87 -13.17 -0.32
CA GLU A 184 2.21 -14.36 -1.12
C GLU A 184 2.57 -14.07 -2.59
N ASN A 185 2.03 -12.98 -3.14
CA ASN A 185 2.26 -12.52 -4.51
C ASN A 185 3.41 -11.50 -4.64
N TYR A 186 4.19 -11.28 -3.57
CA TYR A 186 5.27 -10.31 -3.57
C TYR A 186 6.40 -10.71 -4.51
N ARG A 187 6.95 -9.73 -5.23
CA ARG A 187 8.07 -9.87 -6.16
C ARG A 187 9.09 -8.77 -5.91
N PHE A 188 10.37 -9.11 -6.01
CA PHE A 188 11.47 -8.19 -5.72
C PHE A 188 12.74 -8.54 -6.49
N GLY A 189 13.76 -7.70 -6.34
CA GLY A 189 15.01 -7.78 -7.09
C GLY A 189 14.86 -7.38 -8.55
N TYR A 190 15.99 -7.33 -9.25
CA TYR A 190 16.09 -6.88 -10.63
C TYR A 190 15.14 -7.68 -11.52
N LYS A 191 14.32 -6.96 -12.29
CA LYS A 191 13.27 -7.53 -13.15
C LYS A 191 12.31 -8.47 -12.41
N ALA A 192 12.06 -8.20 -11.13
CA ALA A 192 11.18 -9.01 -10.29
C ALA A 192 11.61 -10.48 -10.22
N ALA A 193 12.93 -10.75 -10.28
CA ALA A 193 13.47 -12.11 -10.31
C ALA A 193 13.06 -12.95 -9.10
N GLY A 194 12.99 -12.34 -7.92
CA GLY A 194 12.64 -13.01 -6.68
C GLY A 194 11.15 -13.01 -6.35
N ASP A 195 10.75 -14.04 -5.62
CA ASP A 195 9.39 -14.27 -5.14
C ASP A 195 9.34 -14.50 -3.62
N ALA A 196 8.14 -14.63 -3.06
CA ALA A 196 7.95 -14.84 -1.63
C ALA A 196 8.73 -16.06 -1.06
N ARG A 197 8.95 -17.12 -1.85
CA ARG A 197 9.71 -18.30 -1.40
C ARG A 197 11.20 -18.00 -1.34
N GLU A 198 11.71 -17.31 -2.36
CA GLU A 198 13.10 -16.86 -2.37
C GLU A 198 13.37 -15.85 -1.25
N LEU A 199 12.42 -14.97 -0.95
CA LEU A 199 12.52 -14.03 0.18
C LEU A 199 12.70 -14.78 1.51
N VAL A 200 11.87 -15.79 1.78
CA VAL A 200 11.98 -16.61 3.01
C VAL A 200 13.35 -17.27 3.10
N LYS A 201 13.78 -17.93 2.01
CA LYS A 201 15.08 -18.61 1.96
C LYS A 201 16.24 -17.65 2.24
N LEU A 202 16.26 -16.49 1.57
CA LEU A 202 17.33 -15.51 1.76
C LEU A 202 17.30 -14.93 3.18
N CYS A 203 16.14 -14.56 3.72
CA CYS A 203 16.06 -14.08 5.09
C CYS A 203 16.58 -15.12 6.10
N GLU A 204 16.25 -16.40 5.93
CA GLU A 204 16.75 -17.48 6.78
C GLU A 204 18.29 -17.61 6.72
N GLU A 205 18.89 -17.49 5.53
CA GLU A 205 20.36 -17.47 5.35
C GLU A 205 21.03 -16.29 6.09
N TYR A 206 20.35 -15.15 6.20
CA TYR A 206 20.85 -13.95 6.88
C TYR A 206 20.40 -13.83 8.35
N GLY A 207 19.71 -14.84 8.90
CA GLY A 207 19.21 -14.81 10.28
C GLY A 207 18.06 -13.82 10.53
N MET A 208 17.33 -13.42 9.48
CA MET A 208 16.16 -12.55 9.56
C MET A 208 14.85 -13.36 9.57
N GLY A 209 13.83 -12.85 10.28
CA GLY A 209 12.48 -13.41 10.19
C GLY A 209 11.81 -13.04 8.85
N ALA A 210 11.07 -13.98 8.24
CA ALA A 210 10.26 -13.71 7.04
C ALA A 210 8.85 -14.28 7.19
N TYR A 211 7.84 -13.42 7.09
CA TYR A 211 6.44 -13.77 7.29
C TYR A 211 5.65 -13.51 6.01
N ILE A 212 5.19 -14.59 5.36
CA ILE A 212 4.38 -14.51 4.15
C ILE A 212 2.91 -14.67 4.49
N ILE A 213 2.10 -13.67 4.13
CA ILE A 213 0.67 -13.65 4.42
C ILE A 213 -0.16 -13.88 3.16
N LYS A 214 -1.34 -14.47 3.35
CA LYS A 214 -2.34 -14.60 2.27
C LYS A 214 -2.93 -13.24 1.93
N SER A 215 -3.37 -13.12 0.69
CA SER A 215 -4.06 -11.92 0.22
C SER A 215 -5.38 -11.71 0.97
N VAL A 216 -5.64 -10.48 1.43
CA VAL A 216 -6.94 -10.11 2.02
C VAL A 216 -7.98 -10.02 0.90
N MET A 217 -9.11 -10.70 1.09
CA MET A 217 -10.22 -10.72 0.14
C MET A 217 -11.29 -9.71 0.56
N ASP A 218 -12.01 -9.14 -0.40
CA ASP A 218 -13.15 -8.28 -0.13
C ASP A 218 -14.34 -9.07 0.42
N LYS A 219 -15.24 -8.37 1.13
CA LYS A 219 -16.40 -8.98 1.80
C LYS A 219 -17.55 -9.33 0.83
N LYS A 220 -17.42 -9.09 -0.48
CA LYS A 220 -18.50 -9.35 -1.44
C LYS A 220 -18.49 -10.84 -1.79
N PRO A 221 -19.54 -11.62 -1.46
CA PRO A 221 -19.71 -12.93 -2.06
C PRO A 221 -19.86 -12.75 -3.58
N TYR A 222 -19.12 -13.55 -4.34
CA TYR A 222 -19.10 -13.60 -5.81
C TYR A 222 -20.46 -13.25 -6.45
N ASN A 223 -20.53 -12.10 -7.13
CA ASN A 223 -21.44 -11.82 -8.26
C ASN A 223 -21.05 -10.47 -8.90
N ILE A 224 -19.95 -10.45 -9.63
CA ILE A 224 -19.83 -9.55 -10.79
C ILE A 224 -19.59 -10.44 -12.00
N SER A 225 -20.56 -10.36 -12.90
CA SER A 225 -20.68 -11.05 -14.17
C SER A 225 -19.45 -10.88 -15.05
N ILE A 226 -19.11 -11.98 -15.73
CA ILE A 226 -18.50 -12.09 -17.08
C ILE A 226 -17.99 -10.73 -17.61
N ASN A 227 -16.73 -10.39 -17.29
CA ASN A 227 -15.85 -9.38 -17.92
C ASN A 227 -14.86 -8.71 -16.95
N SER A 228 -14.89 -9.02 -15.64
CA SER A 228 -13.74 -8.71 -14.78
C SER A 228 -12.66 -9.76 -14.98
N ASP A 229 -11.42 -9.35 -15.23
CA ASP A 229 -10.25 -10.24 -15.31
C ASP A 229 -10.32 -11.29 -14.21
N LEU A 230 -10.49 -12.56 -14.60
CA LEU A 230 -10.60 -13.75 -13.73
C LEU A 230 -9.42 -13.91 -12.74
N LYS A 231 -8.40 -13.06 -12.84
CA LYS A 231 -7.16 -13.09 -12.08
C LYS A 231 -7.29 -12.55 -10.65
N ASP A 232 -8.13 -11.56 -10.39
CA ASP A 232 -8.07 -10.83 -9.11
C ASP A 232 -9.05 -11.34 -8.03
N ARG A 233 -9.84 -12.42 -8.31
CA ARG A 233 -10.68 -13.27 -7.42
C ARG A 233 -11.35 -12.70 -6.16
N GLY A 234 -11.45 -11.38 -5.98
CA GLY A 234 -11.85 -10.74 -4.72
C GLY A 234 -10.70 -10.14 -3.90
N GLN A 235 -9.42 -10.31 -4.28
CA GLN A 235 -8.29 -9.74 -3.56
C GLN A 235 -8.39 -8.20 -3.50
N VAL A 236 -8.18 -7.64 -2.31
CA VAL A 236 -8.09 -6.19 -2.10
C VAL A 236 -6.76 -5.67 -2.65
N SER A 237 -6.84 -4.68 -3.54
CA SER A 237 -5.65 -4.08 -4.19
C SER A 237 -5.84 -2.58 -4.47
N SER A 238 -4.74 -1.85 -4.61
CA SER A 238 -4.78 -0.43 -4.98
C SER A 238 -5.42 -0.21 -6.37
N THR A 239 -5.26 -1.16 -7.28
CA THR A 239 -5.93 -1.15 -8.60
C THR A 239 -7.45 -1.17 -8.45
N ARG A 240 -7.99 -1.99 -7.55
CA ARG A 240 -9.43 -2.04 -7.30
C ARG A 240 -9.96 -0.79 -6.61
N VAL A 241 -9.20 -0.21 -5.69
CA VAL A 241 -9.57 1.08 -5.08
C VAL A 241 -9.66 2.16 -6.17
N ARG A 242 -8.67 2.24 -7.07
CA ARG A 242 -8.71 3.18 -8.22
C ARG A 242 -9.91 2.91 -9.13
N ARG A 243 -10.23 1.65 -9.43
CA ARG A 243 -11.41 1.29 -10.23
C ARG A 243 -12.71 1.71 -9.54
N ALA A 244 -12.83 1.46 -8.24
CA ALA A 244 -14.01 1.82 -7.46
C ALA A 244 -14.20 3.35 -7.39
N LEU A 245 -13.12 4.11 -7.17
CA LEU A 245 -13.12 5.57 -7.27
C LEU A 245 -13.52 6.04 -8.68
N GLY A 246 -12.97 5.40 -9.72
CA GLY A 246 -13.24 5.72 -11.12
C GLY A 246 -14.69 5.46 -11.56
N VAL A 247 -15.48 4.70 -10.81
CA VAL A 247 -16.93 4.54 -11.03
C VAL A 247 -17.78 5.23 -9.96
N GLY A 248 -17.17 5.86 -8.95
CA GLY A 248 -17.88 6.55 -7.86
C GLY A 248 -18.52 5.63 -6.80
N ASP A 249 -18.16 4.34 -6.73
CA ASP A 249 -18.72 3.40 -5.74
C ASP A 249 -18.05 3.61 -4.37
N MET A 250 -18.47 4.66 -3.66
CA MET A 250 -17.85 5.06 -2.39
C MET A 250 -18.05 4.03 -1.27
N LYS A 251 -19.17 3.30 -1.28
CA LYS A 251 -19.39 2.21 -0.34
C LYS A 251 -18.33 1.13 -0.50
N TYR A 252 -18.05 0.74 -1.74
CA TYR A 252 -17.03 -0.26 -2.02
C TYR A 252 -15.61 0.27 -1.79
N VAL A 253 -15.33 1.54 -2.09
CA VAL A 253 -14.06 2.18 -1.70
C VAL A 253 -13.85 2.08 -0.18
N CYS A 254 -14.85 2.43 0.62
CA CYS A 254 -14.76 2.37 2.08
C CYS A 254 -14.52 0.93 2.57
N GLN A 255 -15.16 -0.06 1.96
CA GLN A 255 -14.93 -1.48 2.28
C GLN A 255 -13.49 -1.92 1.99
N LEU A 256 -12.94 -1.55 0.83
CA LEU A 256 -11.57 -1.89 0.45
C LEU A 256 -10.53 -1.15 1.32
N LEU A 257 -10.79 0.10 1.66
CA LEU A 257 -9.90 0.93 2.48
C LEU A 257 -10.01 0.60 3.98
N GLY A 258 -11.17 0.13 4.43
CA GLY A 258 -11.53 -0.04 5.84
C GLY A 258 -11.59 1.29 6.60
N ARG A 259 -11.91 2.38 5.90
CA ARG A 259 -12.08 3.77 6.39
C ARG A 259 -12.78 4.60 5.31
N ARG A 260 -13.27 5.79 5.66
CA ARG A 260 -13.74 6.79 4.69
C ARG A 260 -12.58 7.25 3.78
N HIS A 261 -12.88 7.52 2.52
CA HIS A 261 -11.90 8.07 1.60
C HIS A 261 -11.80 9.58 1.81
N ARG A 262 -10.62 10.07 2.20
CA ARG A 262 -10.37 11.50 2.46
C ARG A 262 -9.70 12.14 1.24
N VAL A 263 -10.31 13.15 0.65
CA VAL A 263 -9.72 14.02 -0.38
C VAL A 263 -9.27 15.32 0.27
N ILE A 264 -8.04 15.74 -0.02
CA ILE A 264 -7.48 16.99 0.50
C ILE A 264 -7.39 18.02 -0.62
N LEU A 265 -7.90 19.21 -0.34
CA LEU A 265 -7.88 20.38 -1.21
C LEU A 265 -7.05 21.46 -0.53
N ILE A 266 -6.09 22.04 -1.25
CA ILE A 266 -5.31 23.20 -0.78
C ILE A 266 -5.52 24.38 -1.73
N ALA A 267 -5.86 25.54 -1.18
CA ALA A 267 -5.99 26.78 -1.91
C ALA A 267 -4.63 27.21 -2.47
N LYS A 268 -4.61 27.73 -3.70
CA LYS A 268 -3.39 28.23 -4.35
C LYS A 268 -3.07 29.67 -3.95
N GLU A 269 -4.09 30.40 -3.49
CA GLU A 269 -4.03 31.81 -3.12
C GLU A 269 -4.12 31.94 -1.60
N GLU A 270 -3.55 33.02 -1.05
CA GLU A 270 -3.50 33.26 0.39
C GLU A 270 -4.90 33.51 1.00
N GLU A 271 -5.85 33.97 0.19
CA GLU A 271 -7.23 34.27 0.59
C GLU A 271 -8.10 33.01 0.81
N GLY A 272 -7.61 31.81 0.49
CA GLY A 272 -8.34 30.56 0.67
C GLY A 272 -9.46 30.34 -0.35
N PHE A 273 -10.39 29.43 -0.06
CA PHE A 273 -11.54 29.19 -0.96
C PHE A 273 -12.70 30.14 -0.67
N ALA A 274 -13.21 30.81 -1.70
CA ALA A 274 -14.38 31.65 -1.58
C ALA A 274 -15.63 30.83 -1.21
N ARG A 275 -16.28 31.23 -0.12
CA ARG A 275 -17.58 30.69 0.34
C ARG A 275 -18.71 31.64 -0.02
N ARG A 276 -19.82 31.10 -0.51
CA ARG A 276 -21.08 31.83 -0.72
C ARG A 276 -22.18 31.13 0.07
N ARG A 277 -22.55 31.67 1.24
CA ARG A 277 -23.52 31.06 2.17
C ARG A 277 -23.11 29.61 2.51
N HIS A 278 -23.98 28.65 2.22
CA HIS A 278 -23.78 27.21 2.46
C HIS A 278 -22.90 26.52 1.41
N LYS A 279 -22.38 27.23 0.41
CA LYS A 279 -21.68 26.61 -0.73
C LYS A 279 -20.23 27.08 -0.87
N VAL A 280 -19.31 26.12 -1.00
CA VAL A 280 -17.91 26.34 -1.38
C VAL A 280 -17.67 25.65 -2.73
N SER A 281 -16.99 26.33 -3.66
CA SER A 281 -16.68 25.76 -4.98
C SER A 281 -15.19 25.83 -5.23
N VAL A 282 -14.56 24.67 -5.42
CA VAL A 282 -13.10 24.52 -5.47
C VAL A 282 -12.69 23.89 -6.81
N PRO A 283 -11.70 24.44 -7.54
CA PRO A 283 -11.17 23.79 -8.72
C PRO A 283 -10.59 22.41 -8.40
N LYS A 284 -10.85 21.40 -9.24
CA LYS A 284 -10.26 20.06 -9.12
C LYS A 284 -8.72 20.08 -9.08
N SER A 285 -8.10 21.09 -9.68
CA SER A 285 -6.65 21.27 -9.67
C SER A 285 -6.05 21.53 -8.28
N CYS A 286 -6.87 21.76 -7.26
CA CYS A 286 -6.47 21.91 -5.86
C CYS A 286 -6.40 20.56 -5.11
N MET A 287 -6.85 19.45 -5.72
CA MET A 287 -6.76 18.12 -5.10
C MET A 287 -5.33 17.63 -4.99
N LEU A 288 -4.95 17.15 -3.81
CA LEU A 288 -3.65 16.50 -3.57
C LEU A 288 -3.66 14.99 -3.82
N ASN A 289 -4.84 14.38 -3.93
CA ASN A 289 -5.02 12.95 -4.12
C ASN A 289 -6.24 12.64 -4.97
N LEU A 290 -6.33 11.38 -5.43
CA LEU A 290 -7.38 10.90 -6.32
C LEU A 290 -8.76 11.01 -5.66
N GLY A 291 -9.60 11.91 -6.15
CA GLY A 291 -11.02 11.97 -5.81
C GLY A 291 -11.85 10.93 -6.57
N PRO A 292 -13.13 10.74 -6.18
CA PRO A 292 -14.03 9.86 -6.91
C PRO A 292 -14.47 10.50 -8.24
N LYS A 293 -15.16 9.70 -9.07
CA LYS A 293 -15.72 10.15 -10.35
C LYS A 293 -16.63 11.38 -10.17
N GLU A 294 -16.82 12.13 -11.24
CA GLU A 294 -17.93 13.08 -11.36
C GLU A 294 -19.27 12.46 -10.95
N GLY A 295 -20.05 13.21 -10.21
CA GLY A 295 -21.28 12.72 -9.59
C GLY A 295 -21.71 13.55 -8.39
N VAL A 296 -22.81 13.12 -7.77
CA VAL A 296 -23.40 13.70 -6.57
C VAL A 296 -23.22 12.72 -5.41
N TYR A 297 -22.71 13.22 -4.30
CA TYR A 297 -22.40 12.44 -3.10
C TYR A 297 -23.08 13.09 -1.89
N GLY A 298 -24.09 12.42 -1.32
CA GLY A 298 -24.89 12.96 -0.21
C GLY A 298 -24.37 12.62 1.19
N GLU A 299 -23.49 11.62 1.31
CA GLU A 299 -22.95 11.15 2.59
C GLU A 299 -21.47 11.54 2.71
N CYS A 300 -21.22 12.84 2.88
CA CYS A 300 -19.88 13.39 3.05
C CYS A 300 -19.75 14.16 4.36
N ASN A 301 -18.51 14.26 4.84
CA ASN A 301 -18.15 15.18 5.90
C ASN A 301 -17.03 16.08 5.39
N VAL A 302 -17.13 17.38 5.62
CA VAL A 302 -15.98 18.28 5.50
C VAL A 302 -15.37 18.47 6.89
N LEU A 303 -14.04 18.46 6.95
CA LEU A 303 -13.27 18.66 8.16
C LEU A 303 -12.45 19.94 8.01
N ILE A 304 -12.71 20.89 8.91
CA ILE A 304 -12.16 22.25 8.87
C ILE A 304 -11.34 22.48 10.13
N GLY A 305 -10.17 23.13 9.98
CA GLY A 305 -9.19 23.30 11.05
C GLY A 305 -7.96 22.38 10.93
N GLU A 306 -6.93 22.64 11.75
CA GLU A 306 -5.67 21.87 11.75
C GLU A 306 -5.51 20.95 12.96
N GLU A 307 -5.82 21.43 14.17
CA GLU A 307 -5.65 20.66 15.41
C GLU A 307 -6.97 20.07 15.92
N GLU A 308 -8.04 20.88 15.95
CA GLU A 308 -9.39 20.46 16.29
C GLU A 308 -10.26 20.51 15.03
N GLU A 309 -10.30 19.40 14.29
CA GLU A 309 -11.09 19.28 13.06
C GLU A 309 -12.60 19.37 13.39
N LEU A 310 -13.24 20.49 13.03
CA LEU A 310 -14.70 20.60 13.03
C LEU A 310 -15.24 19.73 11.89
N VAL A 311 -16.02 18.71 12.26
CA VAL A 311 -16.66 17.79 11.31
C VAL A 311 -18.05 18.30 10.97
N VAL A 312 -18.26 18.70 9.72
CA VAL A 312 -19.54 19.23 9.24
C VAL A 312 -20.09 18.29 8.17
N PRO A 313 -21.29 17.72 8.35
CA PRO A 313 -21.98 16.97 7.31
C PRO A 313 -22.17 17.84 6.06
N CYS A 314 -21.95 17.28 4.89
CA CYS A 314 -22.08 18.00 3.64
C CYS A 314 -22.54 17.08 2.50
N SER A 315 -23.03 17.71 1.44
CA SER A 315 -23.17 17.08 0.13
C SER A 315 -22.12 17.64 -0.82
N VAL A 316 -21.66 16.79 -1.74
CA VAL A 316 -20.59 17.13 -2.68
C VAL A 316 -21.04 16.82 -4.10
N VAL A 317 -20.94 17.81 -4.98
CA VAL A 317 -21.14 17.65 -6.43
C VAL A 317 -19.79 17.84 -7.11
N ILE A 318 -19.34 16.82 -7.84
CA ILE A 318 -18.10 16.87 -8.62
C ILE A 318 -18.48 16.95 -10.09
N ASP A 319 -18.14 18.05 -10.75
CA ASP A 319 -18.28 18.22 -12.20
C ASP A 319 -16.92 18.14 -12.91
N THR A 320 -16.83 18.46 -14.20
CA THR A 320 -15.60 18.32 -14.99
C THR A 320 -14.42 19.15 -14.45
N SER A 321 -14.69 20.28 -13.80
CA SER A 321 -13.67 21.28 -13.43
C SER A 321 -13.65 21.61 -11.94
N TYR A 322 -14.76 21.43 -11.23
CA TYR A 322 -14.98 21.88 -9.86
C TYR A 322 -15.51 20.78 -8.94
N ILE A 323 -15.28 21.01 -7.66
CA ILE A 323 -15.88 20.31 -6.54
C ILE A 323 -16.72 21.34 -5.79
N HIS A 324 -18.02 21.15 -5.78
CA HIS A 324 -18.97 21.97 -5.05
C HIS A 324 -19.33 21.26 -3.76
N ILE A 325 -19.15 21.94 -2.63
CA ILE A 325 -19.42 21.44 -1.29
C ILE A 325 -20.56 22.27 -0.74
N GLU A 326 -21.64 21.62 -0.35
CA GLU A 326 -22.81 22.23 0.26
C GLU A 326 -22.96 21.70 1.69
N MET A 327 -22.90 22.60 2.66
CA MET A 327 -22.87 22.31 4.09
C MET A 327 -23.73 23.33 4.84
N ASP A 328 -24.24 22.97 6.02
CA ASP A 328 -25.00 23.91 6.85
C ASP A 328 -24.17 25.14 7.23
N ASP A 329 -24.85 26.24 7.57
CA ASP A 329 -24.16 27.49 7.85
C ASP A 329 -23.31 27.35 9.12
N ILE A 330 -22.01 27.41 8.88
CA ILE A 330 -20.95 27.41 9.87
C ILE A 330 -20.34 28.81 9.82
N GLY A 331 -20.06 29.39 10.98
CA GLY A 331 -19.76 30.82 11.16
C GLY A 331 -18.74 31.41 10.18
N GLU A 332 -18.72 32.74 10.05
CA GLU A 332 -18.00 33.43 8.97
C GLU A 332 -16.46 33.34 9.03
N ASP A 333 -15.88 32.98 10.17
CA ASP A 333 -14.44 33.10 10.44
C ASP A 333 -13.66 31.77 10.30
N LEU A 334 -14.03 30.95 9.31
CA LEU A 334 -13.37 29.67 9.07
C LEU A 334 -12.22 29.82 8.07
N ASP A 335 -11.04 29.31 8.44
CA ASP A 335 -9.93 29.17 7.52
C ASP A 335 -10.23 28.05 6.49
N LEU A 336 -10.57 28.47 5.28
CA LEU A 336 -10.86 27.59 4.15
C LEU A 336 -9.64 27.43 3.22
N ARG A 337 -8.40 27.58 3.70
CA ARG A 337 -7.20 27.29 2.89
C ARG A 337 -6.99 25.81 2.67
N VAL A 338 -7.34 24.98 3.64
CA VAL A 338 -7.25 23.52 3.55
C VAL A 338 -8.61 22.91 3.84
N LEU A 339 -9.15 22.18 2.87
CA LEU A 339 -10.39 21.42 3.04
C LEU A 339 -10.10 19.93 2.95
N ARG A 340 -10.62 19.17 3.92
CA ARG A 340 -10.55 17.72 3.94
C ARG A 340 -11.97 17.20 3.81
N ILE A 341 -12.24 16.42 2.77
CA ILE A 341 -13.56 15.87 2.51
C ILE A 341 -13.48 14.36 2.67
N GLU A 342 -14.26 13.81 3.60
CA GLU A 342 -14.43 12.38 3.76
C GLU A 342 -15.70 11.91 3.05
N PHE A 343 -15.54 10.99 2.09
CA PHE A 343 -16.63 10.44 1.29
C PHE A 343 -17.09 9.07 1.80
N GLY A 344 -18.41 8.88 1.80
CA GLY A 344 -19.09 7.62 2.07
C GLY A 344 -19.39 7.39 3.55
N ASP A 345 -20.42 6.61 3.83
CA ASP A 345 -20.73 6.17 5.19
C ASP A 345 -19.97 4.91 5.58
N LEU A 346 -19.52 4.85 6.83
CA LEU A 346 -19.02 3.63 7.47
C LEU A 346 -20.22 2.87 8.02
N GLN A 347 -21.12 2.40 7.16
CA GLN A 347 -22.13 1.44 7.62
C GLN A 347 -21.41 0.14 7.98
N SER A 348 -21.46 -0.16 9.27
CA SER A 348 -20.85 -1.27 10.00
C SER A 348 -21.25 -2.64 9.45
#